data_AF-A0A0G4FNJ2-F1
#
_entry.id   AF-A0A0G4FNJ2-F1
#
_cell.length_a   1.000
_cell.length_b   1.000
_cell.length_c   1.000
_cell.angle_alpha   90.00
_cell.angle_beta   90.00
_cell.angle_gamma   90.00
#
_symmetry.space_group_name_H-M   'P 1'
#
loop_
_entity.id
_entity.type
_entity.pdbx_description
1 polymer ?
#
loop_
_entity_poly.entity_id
_entity_poly.type
_entity_poly.pdbx_seq_one_letter_code
_entity_poly.pdbx_strand_id
1 'polypeptide(L)'
;MDGGQPQYLFQDNEGWDLVDALPYIDPLPADLQQEVRRLVEEEMSRMPPRDYLASLPKPATPVLDSDPVIKGEMERIKMQRPMAKLDQARLNVEVPSGAKAADVGEWKKSLENAEAQLEHSNVRMVNLELMHKNAQKVWLNHLQQLEHHHTGLQSDVKILKRDMDEVNKRRKLDQVSCGNTLRTLGREWEELVDRNGEILQAVGELEEDVAWRKRKCRDRGILPDKYLHDDEPMEVDPTTGAPLANGPRPATANTNGPIAAQQANMEFAEGEDESMMDVDQAGSSYANANGMIDANGKE
;
A
#
# COMPACT_ATOMS: atom_id res chain seq x y z
N MET A 1 29.58 13.50 -7.29
CA MET A 1 28.53 12.57 -6.82
C MET A 1 27.52 13.45 -6.13
N ASP A 2 26.53 13.93 -6.88
CA ASP A 2 25.53 14.87 -6.37
C ASP A 2 24.83 14.25 -5.16
N GLY A 3 24.82 14.97 -4.05
CA GLY A 3 24.05 14.66 -2.84
C GLY A 3 22.57 14.97 -3.05
N GLY A 4 21.99 14.50 -4.16
CA GLY A 4 20.57 14.60 -4.43
C GLY A 4 19.80 13.79 -3.40
N GLN A 5 18.85 14.43 -2.73
CA GLN A 5 17.93 13.71 -1.86
C GLN A 5 17.25 12.58 -2.66
N PRO A 6 17.02 11.41 -2.05
CA PRO A 6 16.30 10.34 -2.73
C PRO A 6 14.92 10.85 -3.15
N GLN A 7 14.66 10.88 -4.45
CA GLN A 7 13.35 11.20 -4.98
C GLN A 7 12.41 10.05 -4.64
N TYR A 8 11.40 10.32 -3.82
CA TYR A 8 10.46 9.28 -3.40
C TYR A 8 9.32 9.19 -4.41
N LEU A 9 9.00 7.98 -4.86
CA LEU A 9 7.97 7.74 -5.90
C LEU A 9 6.59 8.30 -5.56
N PHE A 10 6.27 8.48 -4.27
CA PHE A 10 4.99 9.06 -3.88
C PHE A 10 4.90 10.56 -4.18
N GLN A 11 6.04 11.25 -4.32
CA GLN A 11 6.11 12.68 -4.65
C GLN A 11 5.70 12.95 -6.10
N ASP A 12 5.70 11.93 -6.96
CA ASP A 12 5.28 12.03 -8.35
C ASP A 12 3.73 12.04 -8.47
N ASN A 13 3.00 11.76 -7.39
CA ASN A 13 1.54 11.78 -7.36
C ASN A 13 1.01 13.21 -7.15
N GLU A 14 -0.08 13.54 -7.85
CA GLU A 14 -0.81 14.80 -7.66
C GLU A 14 -1.39 14.85 -6.23
N GLY A 15 -1.04 15.89 -5.46
CA GLY A 15 -1.59 16.12 -4.12
C GLY A 15 -0.95 15.29 -2.99
N TRP A 16 0.25 14.75 -3.17
CA TRP A 16 0.94 13.96 -2.16
C TRP A 16 1.11 14.68 -0.81
N ASP A 17 1.32 16.00 -0.83
CA ASP A 17 1.47 16.85 0.37
C ASP A 17 0.19 16.93 1.22
N LEU A 18 -0.98 16.65 0.63
CA LEU A 18 -2.28 16.80 1.27
C LEU A 18 -2.76 15.52 1.97
N VAL A 19 -2.07 14.40 1.73
CA VAL A 19 -2.50 13.09 2.23
C VAL A 19 -1.70 12.76 3.49
N ASP A 20 -2.35 12.87 4.64
CA ASP A 20 -1.84 12.34 5.91
C ASP A 20 -2.77 11.23 6.42
N ALA A 21 -2.18 10.11 6.80
CA ALA A 21 -2.87 8.98 7.40
C ALA A 21 -2.03 8.45 8.55
N LEU A 22 -2.66 8.22 9.72
CA LEU A 22 -1.97 7.85 10.96
C LEU A 22 -2.33 6.42 11.43
N PRO A 23 -1.89 5.34 10.75
CA PRO A 23 -2.27 3.96 11.08
C PRO A 23 -2.03 3.50 12.52
N TYR A 24 -1.03 4.07 13.22
CA TYR A 24 -0.73 3.68 14.61
C TYR A 24 -1.68 4.30 15.63
N ILE A 25 -2.42 5.34 15.26
CA ILE A 25 -3.38 6.04 16.14
C ILE A 25 -4.81 5.76 15.71
N ASP A 26 -5.05 5.66 14.39
CA ASP A 26 -6.36 5.43 13.79
C ASP A 26 -6.36 4.11 13.00
N PRO A 27 -6.45 2.96 13.68
CA PRO A 27 -6.56 1.66 13.02
C PRO A 27 -7.97 1.50 12.44
N LEU A 28 -8.06 1.29 11.13
CA LEU A 28 -9.34 1.06 10.45
C LEU A 28 -10.00 -0.25 10.94
N PRO A 29 -11.16 -0.19 11.64
CA PRO A 29 -11.87 -1.39 12.08
C PRO A 29 -12.34 -2.22 10.88
N ALA A 30 -12.38 -3.55 11.06
CA ALA A 30 -12.68 -4.51 10.00
C ALA A 30 -14.05 -4.25 9.33
N ASP A 31 -15.03 -3.79 10.11
CA ASP A 31 -16.39 -3.52 9.64
C ASP A 31 -16.45 -2.37 8.61
N LEU A 32 -15.59 -1.35 8.79
CA LEU A 32 -15.52 -0.21 7.87
C LEU A 32 -14.68 -0.52 6.62
N GLN A 33 -13.85 -1.56 6.63
CA GLN A 33 -13.02 -1.90 5.46
C GLN A 33 -13.86 -2.28 4.23
N GLN A 34 -14.98 -2.98 4.44
CA GLN A 34 -15.85 -3.39 3.34
C GLN A 34 -16.55 -2.18 2.72
N GLU A 35 -17.04 -1.27 3.56
CA GLU A 35 -17.70 -0.06 3.12
C GLU A 35 -16.73 0.89 2.39
N VAL A 36 -15.51 1.07 2.92
CA VAL A 36 -14.46 1.85 2.24
C VAL A 36 -14.13 1.25 0.88
N ARG A 37 -14.00 -0.08 0.77
CA ARG A 37 -13.76 -0.74 -0.52
C ARG A 37 -14.90 -0.50 -1.51
N ARG A 38 -16.16 -0.57 -1.05
CA ARG A 38 -17.35 -0.29 -1.87
C ARG A 38 -17.32 1.14 -2.41
N LEU A 39 -17.04 2.12 -1.56
CA LEU A 39 -16.94 3.53 -1.96
C LEU A 39 -15.79 3.76 -2.94
N VAL A 40 -14.63 3.13 -2.73
CA VAL A 40 -13.50 3.19 -3.67
C VAL A 40 -13.88 2.59 -5.02
N GLU A 41 -14.58 1.46 -5.05
CA GLU A 41 -15.02 0.83 -6.31
C GLU A 41 -16.04 1.69 -7.07
N GLU A 42 -16.98 2.33 -6.36
CA GLU A 42 -17.90 3.30 -6.95
C GLU A 42 -17.17 4.48 -7.59
N GLU A 43 -16.17 5.06 -6.90
CA GLU A 43 -15.36 6.15 -7.46
C GLU A 43 -14.47 5.67 -8.62
N MET A 44 -13.91 4.46 -8.54
CA MET A 44 -13.17 3.85 -9.65
C MET A 44 -14.05 3.64 -10.88
N SER A 45 -15.34 3.33 -10.71
CA SER A 45 -16.28 3.17 -11.82
C SER A 45 -16.64 4.49 -12.51
N ARG A 46 -16.59 5.60 -11.76
CA ARG A 46 -16.87 6.96 -12.25
C ARG A 46 -15.66 7.59 -12.93
N MET A 47 -14.45 7.25 -12.47
CA MET A 47 -13.21 7.77 -13.03
C MET A 47 -12.82 7.08 -14.33
N PRO A 48 -12.30 7.81 -15.34
CA PRO A 48 -11.71 7.18 -16.51
C PRO A 48 -10.45 6.38 -16.10
N PRO A 49 -10.22 5.18 -16.65
CA PRO A 49 -9.04 4.40 -16.33
C PRO A 49 -7.77 5.16 -16.75
N ARG A 50 -6.93 5.53 -15.77
CA ARG A 50 -5.61 6.13 -16.01
C ARG A 50 -4.59 5.03 -16.26
N ASP A 51 -3.70 5.23 -17.24
CA ASP A 51 -2.57 4.33 -17.46
C ASP A 51 -1.44 4.67 -16.48
N TYR A 52 -1.43 4.00 -15.33
CA TYR A 52 -0.41 4.15 -14.29
C TYR A 52 0.96 3.60 -14.71
N LEU A 53 1.07 2.95 -15.88
CA LEU A 53 2.33 2.48 -16.46
C LEU A 53 2.90 3.43 -17.51
N ALA A 54 2.18 4.49 -17.88
CA ALA A 54 2.64 5.42 -18.92
C ALA A 54 3.97 6.12 -18.57
N SER A 55 4.21 6.40 -17.29
CA SER A 55 5.45 7.01 -16.79
C SER A 55 6.60 6.01 -16.66
N LEU A 56 6.30 4.70 -16.64
CA LEU A 56 7.27 3.65 -16.44
C LEU A 56 7.56 2.97 -17.79
N PRO A 57 8.72 3.25 -18.43
CA PRO A 57 9.05 2.57 -19.68
C PRO A 57 9.12 1.06 -19.44
N LYS A 58 8.60 0.28 -20.39
CA LYS A 58 8.76 -1.18 -20.36
C LYS A 58 10.26 -1.51 -20.22
N PRO A 59 10.66 -2.40 -19.30
CA PRO A 59 12.06 -2.74 -19.13
C PRO A 59 12.64 -3.27 -20.46
N ALA A 60 13.75 -2.69 -20.90
CA ALA A 60 14.45 -3.17 -22.07
C ALA A 60 15.05 -4.55 -21.74
N THR A 61 14.64 -5.59 -22.47
CA THR A 61 15.11 -6.96 -22.24
C THR A 61 16.00 -7.40 -23.39
N PRO A 62 17.28 -6.97 -23.42
CA PRO A 62 18.14 -7.19 -24.58
C PRO A 62 18.26 -8.68 -24.93
N VAL A 63 18.34 -9.58 -23.94
CA VAL A 63 18.44 -11.03 -24.22
C VAL A 63 17.16 -11.58 -24.83
N LEU A 64 15.98 -11.14 -24.36
CA LEU A 64 14.68 -11.62 -24.86
C LEU A 64 14.31 -10.98 -26.21
N ASP A 65 14.68 -9.72 -26.40
CA ASP A 65 14.29 -8.90 -27.55
C ASP A 65 15.34 -8.90 -28.66
N SER A 66 16.55 -9.41 -28.45
CA SER A 66 17.60 -9.46 -29.49
C SER A 66 17.92 -10.87 -29.97
N ASP A 67 17.78 -11.89 -29.11
CA ASP A 67 18.17 -13.26 -29.46
C ASP A 67 17.18 -13.89 -30.46
N PRO A 68 17.64 -14.25 -31.68
CA PRO A 68 16.80 -14.88 -32.70
C PRO A 68 16.19 -16.21 -32.24
N VAL A 69 16.87 -16.95 -31.35
CA VAL A 69 16.40 -18.25 -30.84
C VAL A 69 15.20 -18.05 -29.91
N ILE A 70 15.32 -17.10 -28.97
CA ILE A 70 14.24 -16.81 -28.01
C ILE A 70 13.02 -16.24 -28.73
N LYS A 71 13.21 -15.35 -29.72
CA LYS A 71 12.11 -14.85 -30.55
C LYS A 71 11.39 -15.96 -31.29
N GLY A 72 12.13 -16.86 -31.95
CA GLY A 72 11.55 -17.98 -32.67
C GLY A 72 10.76 -18.93 -31.76
N GLU A 73 11.26 -19.19 -30.55
CA GLU A 73 10.54 -19.98 -29.55
C GLU A 73 9.29 -19.26 -29.03
N MET A 74 9.35 -17.95 -28.82
CA MET A 74 8.20 -17.14 -28.39
C MET A 74 7.11 -17.13 -29.47
N GLU A 75 7.48 -17.06 -30.75
CA GLU A 75 6.54 -17.20 -31.87
C GLU A 75 5.95 -18.61 -31.96
N ARG A 76 6.75 -19.66 -31.75
CA ARG A 76 6.26 -21.06 -31.67
C ARG A 76 5.21 -21.22 -30.57
N ILE A 77 5.48 -20.67 -29.38
CA ILE A 77 4.57 -20.67 -28.23
C ILE A 77 3.29 -19.90 -28.56
N LYS A 78 3.41 -18.73 -29.20
CA LYS A 78 2.25 -17.95 -29.68
C LYS A 78 1.39 -18.73 -30.67
N MET A 79 2.01 -19.57 -31.51
CA MET A 79 1.33 -20.48 -32.42
C MET A 79 0.87 -21.80 -31.77
N GLN A 80 1.07 -21.98 -30.46
CA GLN A 80 0.74 -23.19 -29.69
C GLN A 80 1.30 -24.49 -30.29
N ARG A 81 2.42 -24.42 -31.02
CA ARG A 81 3.04 -25.60 -31.60
C ARG A 81 3.83 -26.33 -30.53
N PRO A 82 3.66 -27.64 -30.31
CA PRO A 82 4.46 -28.40 -29.34
C PRO A 82 5.94 -28.42 -29.75
N MET A 83 6.84 -28.50 -28.77
CA MET A 83 8.29 -28.60 -29.01
C MET A 83 8.64 -29.96 -29.62
N ALA A 84 9.62 -29.99 -30.53
CA ALA A 84 10.16 -31.24 -31.05
C ALA A 84 10.78 -32.06 -29.93
N LYS A 85 10.48 -33.35 -29.87
CA LYS A 85 11.10 -34.25 -28.89
C LYS A 85 12.58 -34.39 -29.19
N LEU A 86 13.39 -34.50 -28.14
CA LEU A 86 14.81 -34.76 -28.27
C LEU A 86 15.02 -36.11 -28.98
N ASP A 87 15.87 -36.14 -30.00
CA ASP A 87 16.21 -37.38 -30.69
C ASP A 87 17.12 -38.23 -29.80
N GLN A 88 16.60 -39.36 -29.33
CA GLN A 88 17.32 -40.33 -28.52
C GLN A 88 17.97 -41.43 -29.36
N ALA A 89 17.69 -41.51 -30.67
CA ALA A 89 18.21 -42.56 -31.54
C ALA A 89 19.74 -42.53 -31.61
N ARG A 90 20.35 -41.35 -31.49
CA ARG A 90 21.81 -41.19 -31.44
C ARG A 90 22.46 -41.82 -30.21
N LEU A 91 21.73 -41.98 -29.10
CA LEU A 91 22.26 -42.52 -27.86
C LEU A 91 22.31 -44.05 -27.83
N ASN A 92 21.57 -44.70 -28.73
CA ASN A 92 21.54 -46.15 -28.83
C ASN A 92 22.24 -46.63 -30.11
N VAL A 93 23.11 -47.63 -29.98
CA VAL A 93 23.66 -48.33 -31.13
C VAL A 93 22.70 -49.46 -31.48
N GLU A 94 21.81 -49.21 -32.45
CA GLU A 94 20.92 -50.24 -32.98
C GLU A 94 21.59 -50.97 -34.14
N VAL A 95 21.54 -52.30 -34.10
CA VAL A 95 22.01 -53.14 -35.20
C VAL A 95 20.94 -53.15 -36.29
N PRO A 96 21.26 -52.81 -37.56
CA PRO A 96 20.30 -52.87 -38.66
C PRO A 96 19.72 -54.29 -38.78
N SER A 97 18.40 -54.43 -38.68
CA SER A 97 17.68 -55.72 -38.76
C SER A 97 16.60 -55.71 -39.84
N GLY A 98 16.20 -56.90 -40.30
CA GLY A 98 15.18 -57.06 -41.34
C GLY A 98 15.59 -56.44 -42.69
N ALA A 99 14.69 -55.69 -43.33
CA ALA A 99 14.95 -55.06 -44.63
C ALA A 99 16.12 -54.04 -44.62
N LYS A 100 16.42 -53.44 -43.47
CA LYS A 100 17.55 -52.50 -43.30
C LYS A 100 18.90 -53.20 -43.25
N ALA A 101 18.94 -54.49 -42.92
CA ALA A 101 20.18 -55.28 -42.92
C ALA A 101 20.70 -55.54 -44.35
N ALA A 102 19.85 -55.42 -45.36
CA ALA A 102 20.24 -55.56 -46.76
C ALA A 102 20.86 -54.26 -47.35
N ASP A 103 20.71 -53.12 -46.66
CA ASP A 103 21.23 -51.83 -47.10
C ASP A 103 22.59 -51.52 -46.46
N VAL A 104 23.63 -51.43 -47.30
CA VAL A 104 25.00 -51.11 -46.88
C VAL A 104 25.09 -49.70 -46.28
N GLY A 105 24.22 -48.76 -46.70
CA GLY A 105 24.20 -47.40 -46.17
C GLY A 105 23.83 -47.33 -44.68
N GLU A 106 22.85 -48.12 -44.25
CA GLU A 106 22.41 -48.19 -42.85
C GLU A 106 23.46 -48.86 -41.96
N TRP A 107 24.21 -49.84 -42.48
CA TRP A 107 25.36 -50.42 -41.77
C TRP A 107 26.49 -49.41 -41.55
N LYS A 108 26.79 -48.57 -42.55
CA LYS A 108 27.80 -47.50 -42.39
C LYS A 108 27.39 -46.49 -41.33
N LYS A 109 26.12 -46.04 -41.34
CA LYS A 109 25.60 -45.12 -40.30
C LYS A 109 25.64 -45.72 -38.90
N SER A 110 25.27 -47.00 -38.76
CA SER A 110 25.32 -47.70 -37.47
C SER A 110 26.78 -47.86 -36.98
N LEU A 111 27.72 -48.15 -37.89
CA LEU A 111 29.15 -48.21 -37.59
C LEU A 111 29.71 -46.85 -37.17
N GLU A 112 29.43 -45.79 -37.92
CA GLU A 112 29.84 -44.41 -37.56
C GLU A 112 29.27 -43.99 -36.20
N ASN A 113 28.01 -44.36 -35.90
CA ASN A 113 27.42 -44.10 -34.59
C ASN A 113 28.12 -44.91 -33.48
N ALA A 114 28.48 -46.18 -33.74
CA ALA A 114 29.21 -47.02 -32.79
C ALA A 114 30.62 -46.47 -32.51
N GLU A 115 31.34 -46.01 -33.54
CA GLU A 115 32.64 -45.34 -33.41
C GLU A 115 32.52 -44.06 -32.57
N ALA A 116 31.52 -43.22 -32.85
CA ALA A 116 31.26 -42.02 -32.06
C ALA A 116 30.93 -42.36 -30.58
N GLN A 117 30.17 -43.41 -30.32
CA GLN A 117 29.83 -43.85 -28.97
C GLN A 117 31.04 -44.43 -28.21
N LEU A 118 31.96 -45.09 -28.91
CA LEU A 118 33.22 -45.54 -28.33
C LEU A 118 34.06 -44.34 -27.86
N GLU A 119 34.20 -43.31 -28.70
CA GLU A 119 34.91 -42.09 -28.32
C GLU A 119 34.23 -41.35 -27.18
N HIS A 120 32.90 -41.22 -27.20
CA HIS A 120 32.15 -40.65 -26.07
C HIS A 120 32.36 -41.45 -24.78
N SER A 121 32.44 -42.78 -24.86
CA SER A 121 32.72 -43.65 -23.71
C SER A 121 34.13 -43.46 -23.17
N ASN A 122 35.11 -43.29 -24.05
CA ASN A 122 36.49 -42.97 -23.68
C ASN A 122 36.57 -41.62 -22.96
N VAL A 123 35.96 -40.57 -23.53
CA VAL A 123 35.87 -39.24 -22.88
C VAL A 123 35.14 -39.34 -21.53
N ARG A 124 34.05 -40.11 -21.45
CA ARG A 124 33.34 -40.34 -20.19
C ARG A 124 34.23 -41.00 -19.14
N MET A 125 35.04 -41.98 -19.52
CA MET A 125 36.00 -42.62 -18.62
C MET A 125 37.02 -41.61 -18.08
N VAL A 126 37.63 -40.80 -18.95
CA VAL A 126 38.56 -39.74 -18.54
C VAL A 126 37.88 -38.73 -17.60
N ASN A 127 36.65 -38.31 -17.90
CA ASN A 127 35.88 -37.41 -17.05
C ASN A 127 35.56 -38.02 -15.68
N LEU A 128 35.24 -39.32 -15.63
CA LEU A 128 34.99 -40.04 -14.38
C LEU A 128 36.28 -40.18 -13.56
N GLU A 129 37.43 -40.42 -14.19
CA GLU A 129 38.72 -40.43 -13.48
C GLU A 129 39.06 -39.05 -12.90
N LEU A 130 38.83 -37.98 -13.67
CA LEU A 130 39.04 -36.61 -13.20
C LEU A 130 38.10 -36.28 -12.03
N MET A 131 36.83 -36.66 -12.15
CA MET A 131 35.84 -36.52 -11.09
C MET A 131 36.25 -37.32 -9.86
N HIS A 132 36.66 -38.58 -9.99
CA HIS A 132 37.05 -39.40 -8.84
C HIS A 132 38.23 -38.77 -8.06
N LYS A 133 39.20 -38.16 -8.76
CA LYS A 133 40.35 -37.50 -8.15
C LYS A 133 40.01 -36.18 -7.46
N ASN A 134 39.13 -35.36 -8.05
CA ASN A 134 38.92 -33.97 -7.65
C ASN A 134 37.55 -33.66 -7.04
N ALA A 135 36.54 -34.50 -7.24
CA ALA A 135 35.16 -34.19 -6.90
C ALA A 135 35.00 -33.87 -5.42
N GLN A 136 35.57 -34.68 -4.52
CA GLN A 136 35.43 -34.43 -3.08
C GLN A 136 35.95 -33.04 -2.69
N LYS A 137 37.11 -32.63 -3.22
CA LYS A 137 37.71 -31.33 -2.92
C LYS A 137 36.88 -30.17 -3.48
N VAL A 138 36.41 -30.31 -4.71
CA VAL A 138 35.57 -29.30 -5.38
C VAL A 138 34.23 -29.16 -4.66
N TRP A 139 33.59 -30.28 -4.29
CA TRP A 139 32.32 -30.28 -3.56
C TRP A 139 32.45 -29.65 -2.18
N LEU A 140 33.52 -29.95 -1.43
CA LEU A 140 33.76 -29.31 -0.13
C LEU A 140 33.98 -27.81 -0.27
N ASN A 141 34.75 -27.38 -1.27
CA ASN A 141 34.96 -25.95 -1.54
C ASN A 141 33.64 -25.26 -1.96
N HIS A 142 32.84 -25.91 -2.80
CA HIS A 142 31.53 -25.40 -3.20
C HIS A 142 30.59 -25.27 -2.00
N LEU A 143 30.58 -26.27 -1.10
CA LEU A 143 29.79 -26.22 0.13
C LEU A 143 30.21 -25.04 1.02
N GLN A 144 31.51 -24.80 1.17
CA GLN A 144 32.04 -23.65 1.92
C GLN A 144 31.62 -22.32 1.29
N GLN A 145 31.67 -22.20 -0.04
CA GLN A 145 31.18 -21.01 -0.75
C GLN A 145 29.68 -20.82 -0.53
N LEU A 146 28.90 -21.91 -0.61
CA LEU A 146 27.46 -21.87 -0.40
C LEU A 146 27.10 -21.46 1.03
N GLU A 147 27.83 -21.95 2.03
CA GLU A 147 27.68 -21.54 3.43
C GLU A 147 28.04 -20.07 3.63
N HIS A 148 29.10 -19.58 2.97
CA HIS A 148 29.44 -18.16 2.97
C HIS A 148 28.34 -17.29 2.35
N HIS A 149 27.77 -17.69 1.22
CA HIS A 149 26.63 -16.99 0.62
C HIS A 149 25.40 -17.03 1.52
N HIS A 150 25.12 -18.18 2.14
CA HIS A 150 23.99 -18.33 3.06
C HIS A 150 24.12 -17.39 4.27
N THR A 151 25.29 -17.38 4.91
CA THR A 151 25.55 -16.50 6.07
C THR A 151 25.53 -15.02 5.69
N GLY A 152 26.04 -14.65 4.50
CA GLY A 152 25.93 -13.30 3.94
C GLY A 152 24.48 -12.87 3.78
N LEU A 153 23.67 -13.66 3.05
CA LEU A 153 22.25 -13.37 2.85
C LEU A 153 21.46 -13.32 4.18
N GLN A 154 21.80 -14.20 5.13
CA GLN A 154 21.18 -14.17 6.46
C GLN A 154 21.53 -12.90 7.23
N SER A 155 22.75 -12.37 7.07
CA SER A 155 23.15 -11.08 7.63
C SER A 155 22.39 -9.94 6.99
N ASP A 156 22.27 -9.92 5.66
CA ASP A 156 21.54 -8.88 4.92
C ASP A 156 20.06 -8.84 5.34
N VAL A 157 19.43 -10.01 5.52
CA VAL A 157 18.05 -10.09 6.05
C VAL A 157 17.95 -9.52 7.46
N LYS A 158 18.94 -9.74 8.32
CA LYS A 158 18.95 -9.18 9.69
C LYS A 158 19.09 -7.66 9.66
N ILE A 159 19.95 -7.13 8.79
CA ILE A 159 20.15 -5.69 8.61
C ILE A 159 18.85 -5.05 8.10
N LEU A 160 18.27 -5.58 7.02
CA LEU A 160 17.01 -5.08 6.46
C LEU A 160 15.86 -5.10 7.46
N LYS A 161 15.76 -6.15 8.29
CA LYS A 161 14.76 -6.20 9.37
C LYS A 161 15.00 -5.12 10.42
N ARG A 162 16.24 -4.91 10.83
CA ARG A 162 16.59 -3.83 11.76
C ARG A 162 16.23 -2.46 11.19
N ASP A 163 16.57 -2.20 9.93
CA ASP A 163 16.28 -0.94 9.26
C ASP A 163 14.77 -0.71 9.14
N MET A 164 14.01 -1.76 8.79
CA MET A 164 12.54 -1.74 8.77
C MET A 164 11.97 -1.42 10.17
N ASP A 165 12.47 -2.09 11.21
CA ASP A 165 12.02 -1.87 12.59
C ASP A 165 12.35 -0.45 13.07
N GLU A 166 13.51 0.09 12.68
CA GLU A 166 13.90 1.47 12.98
C GLU A 166 12.96 2.49 12.33
N VAL A 167 12.63 2.29 11.05
CA VAL A 167 11.65 3.13 10.34
C VAL A 167 10.28 3.03 10.99
N ASN A 168 9.81 1.83 11.32
CA ASN A 168 8.52 1.62 11.99
C ASN A 168 8.48 2.25 13.38
N LYS A 169 9.57 2.14 14.14
CA LYS A 169 9.70 2.80 15.46
C LYS A 169 9.63 4.31 15.33
N ARG A 170 10.36 4.89 14.37
CA ARG A 170 10.33 6.34 14.12
C ARG A 170 8.93 6.80 13.75
N ARG A 171 8.28 6.13 12.79
CA ARG A 171 6.89 6.41 12.39
C ARG A 171 5.93 6.34 13.58
N LYS A 172 6.04 5.31 14.42
CA LYS A 172 5.18 5.16 15.60
C LYS A 172 5.37 6.32 16.58
N LEU A 173 6.61 6.73 16.87
CA LEU A 173 6.89 7.85 17.77
C LEU A 173 6.35 9.18 17.21
N ASP A 174 6.61 9.46 15.94
CA ASP A 174 6.16 10.67 15.26
C ASP A 174 4.62 10.74 15.25
N GLN A 175 3.96 9.64 14.88
CA GLN A 175 2.50 9.54 14.90
C GLN A 175 1.97 9.75 16.32
N VAL A 176 2.42 9.00 17.33
CA VAL A 176 1.94 9.15 18.72
C VAL A 176 2.08 10.59 19.23
N SER A 177 3.18 11.28 18.87
CA SER A 177 3.36 12.70 19.20
C SER A 177 2.31 13.59 18.51
N CYS A 178 2.07 13.38 17.22
CA CYS A 178 1.03 14.10 16.48
C CYS A 178 -0.37 13.81 17.05
N GLY A 179 -0.69 12.56 17.39
CA GLY A 179 -1.97 12.19 18.01
C GLY A 179 -2.19 12.81 19.38
N ASN A 180 -1.13 12.97 20.19
CA ASN A 180 -1.22 13.72 21.44
C ASN A 180 -1.58 15.19 21.19
N THR A 181 -0.99 15.79 20.16
CA THR A 181 -1.28 17.17 19.74
C THR A 181 -2.72 17.30 19.23
N LEU A 182 -3.17 16.37 18.38
CA LEU A 182 -4.55 16.32 17.89
C LEU A 182 -5.57 16.17 19.02
N ARG A 183 -5.30 15.33 20.01
CA ARG A 183 -6.19 15.18 21.19
C ARG A 183 -6.25 16.46 22.03
N THR A 184 -5.14 17.19 22.17
CA THR A 184 -5.15 18.48 22.87
C THR A 184 -5.93 19.52 22.08
N LEU A 185 -5.69 19.66 20.78
CA LEU A 185 -6.43 20.58 19.92
C LEU A 185 -7.92 20.23 19.85
N GLY A 186 -8.26 18.94 19.85
CA GLY A 186 -9.65 18.47 19.90
C GLY A 186 -10.37 18.93 21.17
N ARG A 187 -9.73 18.76 22.34
CA ARG A 187 -10.27 19.28 23.61
C ARG A 187 -10.37 20.80 23.63
N GLU A 188 -9.36 21.51 23.16
CA GLU A 188 -9.40 22.98 23.07
C GLU A 188 -10.54 23.45 22.16
N TRP A 189 -10.80 22.72 21.07
CA TRP A 189 -11.91 22.99 20.17
C TRP A 189 -13.27 22.73 20.84
N GLU A 190 -13.45 21.58 21.50
CA GLU A 190 -14.66 21.26 22.27
C GLU A 190 -14.93 22.32 23.34
N GLU A 191 -13.92 22.68 24.13
CA GLU A 191 -14.02 23.73 25.16
C GLU A 191 -14.37 25.11 24.58
N LEU A 192 -13.90 25.44 23.38
CA LEU A 192 -14.25 26.70 22.71
C LEU A 192 -15.68 26.68 22.18
N VAL A 193 -16.14 25.54 21.65
CA VAL A 193 -17.52 25.36 21.20
C VAL A 193 -18.47 25.47 22.39
N ASP A 194 -18.16 24.79 23.50
CA ASP A 194 -18.96 24.82 24.72
C ASP A 194 -19.02 26.23 25.32
N ARG A 195 -17.87 26.91 25.46
CA ARG A 195 -17.82 28.31 25.94
C ARG A 195 -18.61 29.25 25.04
N ASN A 196 -18.52 29.09 23.72
CA ASN A 196 -19.31 29.90 22.80
C ASN A 196 -20.81 29.61 22.96
N GLY A 197 -21.20 28.36 23.19
CA GLY A 197 -22.57 27.96 23.51
C GLY A 197 -23.09 28.62 24.79
N GLU A 198 -22.32 28.57 25.88
CA GLU A 198 -22.64 29.22 27.15
C GLU A 198 -22.79 30.74 27.01
N ILE A 199 -21.89 31.38 26.25
CA ILE A 199 -21.96 32.82 25.98
C ILE A 199 -23.24 33.15 25.21
N LEU A 200 -23.58 32.39 24.16
CA LEU A 200 -24.80 32.62 23.38
C LEU A 200 -26.06 32.45 24.24
N GLN A 201 -26.08 31.46 25.14
CA GLN A 201 -27.17 31.29 26.08
C GLN A 201 -27.30 32.49 27.04
N ALA A 202 -26.20 32.93 27.66
CA ALA A 202 -26.20 34.07 28.57
C ALA A 202 -26.57 35.39 27.87
N VAL A 203 -26.15 35.57 26.61
CA VAL A 203 -26.58 36.71 25.78
C VAL A 203 -28.08 36.64 25.51
N GLY A 204 -28.62 35.48 25.18
CA GLY A 204 -30.06 35.27 25.00
C GLY A 204 -30.87 35.64 26.25
N GLU A 205 -30.46 35.15 27.43
CA GLU A 205 -31.09 35.50 28.71
C GLU A 205 -31.04 37.02 28.98
N LEU A 206 -29.90 37.66 28.70
CA LEU A 206 -29.75 39.11 28.89
C LEU A 206 -30.60 39.91 27.90
N GLU A 207 -30.73 39.44 26.65
CA GLU A 207 -31.59 40.04 25.63
C GLU A 207 -33.07 39.97 26.04
N GLU A 208 -33.53 38.83 26.57
CA GLU A 208 -34.88 38.68 27.12
C GLU A 208 -35.13 39.64 28.30
N ASP A 209 -34.18 39.74 29.23
CA ASP A 209 -34.24 40.65 30.37
C ASP A 209 -34.30 42.12 29.94
N VAL A 210 -33.48 42.51 28.95
CA VAL A 210 -33.49 43.85 28.36
C VAL A 210 -34.82 44.11 27.67
N ALA A 211 -35.35 43.15 26.90
CA ALA A 211 -36.65 43.26 26.25
C ALA A 211 -37.79 43.44 27.27
N TRP A 212 -37.78 42.66 28.36
CA TRP A 212 -38.75 42.78 29.45
C TRP A 212 -38.68 44.15 30.13
N ARG A 213 -37.47 44.64 30.44
CA ARG A 213 -37.27 45.97 31.04
C ARG A 213 -37.72 47.08 30.11
N LYS A 214 -37.38 47.01 28.82
CA LYS A 214 -37.84 47.97 27.79
C LYS A 214 -39.37 48.02 27.74
N ARG A 215 -40.04 46.86 27.73
CA ARG A 215 -41.51 46.77 27.76
C ARG A 215 -42.11 47.45 29.00
N LYS A 216 -41.58 47.16 30.18
CA LYS A 216 -42.08 47.73 31.45
C LYS A 216 -41.85 49.25 31.55
N CYS A 217 -40.74 49.75 31.02
CA CYS A 217 -40.47 51.19 30.95
C CYS A 217 -41.38 51.91 29.95
N ARG A 218 -41.73 51.25 28.83
CA ARG A 218 -42.72 51.73 27.86
C ARG A 218 -44.11 51.85 28.48
N ASP A 219 -44.57 50.80 29.16
CA ASP A 219 -45.88 50.79 29.83
C ASP A 219 -46.01 51.90 30.90
N ARG A 220 -44.89 52.31 31.48
CA ARG A 220 -44.80 53.38 32.49
C ARG A 220 -44.49 54.77 31.92
N GLY A 221 -44.27 54.90 30.61
CA GLY A 221 -43.98 56.17 29.94
C GLY A 221 -42.64 56.81 30.28
N ILE A 222 -41.66 56.03 30.75
CA ILE A 222 -40.32 56.49 31.20
C ILE A 222 -39.18 55.92 30.34
N LEU A 223 -39.49 55.36 29.17
CA LEU A 223 -38.48 54.86 28.25
C LEU A 223 -37.69 56.04 27.65
N PRO A 224 -36.36 56.09 27.77
CA PRO A 224 -35.55 57.16 27.17
C PRO A 224 -35.65 57.20 25.64
N ASP A 225 -35.65 58.41 25.07
CA ASP A 225 -35.84 58.68 23.62
C ASP A 225 -34.94 57.82 22.71
N LYS A 226 -33.70 57.58 23.16
CA LYS A 226 -32.69 56.77 22.47
C LYS A 226 -33.05 55.29 22.22
N TYR A 227 -34.05 54.74 22.91
CA TYR A 227 -34.43 53.32 22.81
C TYR A 227 -35.85 53.11 22.28
N LEU A 228 -36.54 54.16 21.82
CA LEU A 228 -37.87 54.05 21.21
C LEU A 228 -37.84 53.39 19.83
N HIS A 229 -36.69 53.40 19.16
CA HIS A 229 -36.50 52.87 17.80
C HIS A 229 -35.82 51.50 17.74
N ASP A 230 -35.49 50.89 18.89
CA ASP A 230 -34.78 49.60 18.96
C ASP A 230 -35.65 48.38 18.60
N ASP A 231 -36.95 48.56 18.37
CA ASP A 231 -37.87 47.49 17.97
C ASP A 231 -37.95 47.32 16.44
N GLU A 232 -37.27 48.16 15.65
CA GLU A 232 -37.12 47.90 14.22
C GLU A 232 -36.19 46.69 14.03
N PRO A 233 -36.61 45.67 13.25
CA PRO A 233 -35.81 44.46 13.09
C PRO A 233 -34.43 44.85 12.56
N MET A 234 -33.40 44.47 13.29
CA MET A 234 -32.01 44.70 12.94
C MET A 234 -31.77 44.10 11.54
N GLU A 235 -31.42 44.93 10.55
CA GLU A 235 -31.05 44.44 9.23
C GLU A 235 -29.81 43.54 9.37
N VAL A 236 -30.04 42.24 9.25
CA VAL A 236 -29.02 41.20 9.27
C VAL A 236 -28.54 40.95 7.84
N ASP A 237 -27.21 40.92 7.65
CA ASP A 237 -26.63 40.52 6.37
C ASP A 237 -27.00 39.05 6.08
N PRO A 238 -27.68 38.76 4.95
CA PRO A 238 -28.21 37.42 4.64
C PRO A 238 -27.13 36.34 4.52
N THR A 239 -25.85 36.72 4.47
CA THR A 239 -24.73 35.77 4.31
C THR A 239 -24.12 35.31 5.63
N THR A 240 -24.27 36.06 6.73
CA THR A 240 -23.53 35.79 7.99
C THR A 240 -24.38 35.88 9.26
N GLY A 241 -25.61 36.41 9.20
CA GLY A 241 -26.52 36.48 10.35
C GLY A 241 -26.06 37.39 11.50
N ALA A 242 -24.98 38.14 11.32
CA ALA A 242 -24.45 39.09 12.31
C ALA A 242 -25.04 40.50 12.10
N PRO A 243 -25.20 41.30 13.18
CA PRO A 243 -25.74 42.65 13.08
C PRO A 243 -24.77 43.63 12.42
N LEU A 244 -25.27 44.51 11.55
CA LEU A 244 -24.49 45.57 10.89
C LEU A 244 -24.07 46.64 11.92
N ALA A 245 -22.88 46.50 12.49
CA ALA A 245 -22.33 47.50 13.42
C ALA A 245 -21.87 48.77 12.67
N ASN A 246 -22.41 49.93 13.07
CA ASN A 246 -21.92 51.25 12.66
C ASN A 246 -20.58 51.56 13.36
N GLY A 247 -19.47 51.19 12.72
CA GLY A 247 -18.10 51.53 13.14
C GLY A 247 -17.05 50.90 12.22
N PRO A 248 -15.85 51.49 12.05
CA PRO A 248 -14.87 51.00 11.08
C PRO A 248 -14.29 49.65 11.53
N ARG A 249 -14.51 48.60 10.73
CA ARG A 249 -13.91 47.26 10.93
C ARG A 249 -12.38 47.33 10.84
N PRO A 250 -11.63 46.65 11.72
CA PRO A 250 -10.23 46.31 11.45
C PRO A 250 -10.15 45.26 10.33
N ALA A 251 -9.10 45.36 9.51
CA ALA A 251 -8.90 44.59 8.29
C ALA A 251 -8.93 43.07 8.50
N THR A 252 -9.66 42.38 7.63
CA THR A 252 -9.82 40.92 7.59
C THR A 252 -8.52 40.23 7.17
N ALA A 253 -8.05 39.28 7.98
CA ALA A 253 -7.14 38.24 7.52
C ALA A 253 -7.96 37.18 6.76
N ASN A 254 -7.51 36.91 5.55
CA ASN A 254 -8.09 36.00 4.58
C ASN A 254 -7.88 34.53 5.01
N THR A 255 -8.96 33.77 5.21
CA THR A 255 -8.96 32.30 5.16
C THR A 255 -10.22 31.83 4.44
N ASN A 256 -10.05 31.48 3.16
CA ASN A 256 -11.06 30.77 2.37
C ASN A 256 -11.08 29.29 2.76
N GLY A 257 -12.25 28.79 3.16
CA GLY A 257 -12.60 27.37 3.24
C GLY A 257 -14.12 27.21 3.31
N PRO A 258 -14.75 26.27 2.57
CA PRO A 258 -16.21 26.20 2.49
C PRO A 258 -16.74 25.42 3.69
N ILE A 259 -17.55 26.06 4.54
CA ILE A 259 -18.36 25.36 5.54
C ILE A 259 -19.74 25.16 4.92
N ALA A 260 -19.95 23.98 4.34
CA ALA A 260 -21.28 23.49 4.00
C ALA A 260 -21.96 23.02 5.29
N ALA A 261 -23.07 23.66 5.65
CA ALA A 261 -23.93 23.22 6.73
C ALA A 261 -24.67 21.95 6.30
N GLN A 262 -24.39 20.82 6.98
CA GLN A 262 -25.21 19.62 6.91
C GLN A 262 -25.74 19.35 8.31
N GLN A 263 -27.07 19.37 8.41
CA GLN A 263 -27.83 19.20 9.64
C GLN A 263 -27.58 17.81 10.25
N ALA A 264 -27.18 17.78 11.52
CA ALA A 264 -27.18 16.58 12.34
C ALA A 264 -28.38 16.61 13.29
N ASN A 265 -29.32 15.68 13.10
CA ASN A 265 -30.27 15.27 14.13
C ASN A 265 -29.50 14.44 15.17
N MET A 266 -29.49 14.88 16.42
CA MET A 266 -29.13 14.06 17.57
C MET A 266 -30.38 13.35 18.08
N GLU A 267 -30.32 12.02 18.16
CA GLU A 267 -31.21 11.22 19.00
C GLU A 267 -30.34 10.44 19.98
N PHE A 268 -30.57 10.69 21.27
CA PHE A 268 -29.87 10.12 22.42
C PHE A 268 -30.28 8.66 22.62
N ALA A 269 -29.32 7.80 22.93
CA ALA A 269 -29.56 6.55 23.65
C ALA A 269 -28.38 6.26 24.58
N GLU A 270 -28.62 6.42 25.88
CA GLU A 270 -27.72 6.00 26.96
C GLU A 270 -27.68 4.47 27.09
N GLY A 271 -26.55 3.94 27.53
CA GLY A 271 -26.38 2.54 27.91
C GLY A 271 -24.95 2.22 28.31
N GLU A 272 -24.68 2.31 29.61
CA GLU A 272 -23.44 1.91 30.30
C GLU A 272 -23.12 0.42 30.10
N ASP A 273 -21.84 0.05 29.99
CA ASP A 273 -21.24 -0.94 30.91
C ASP A 273 -19.70 -0.95 30.84
N GLU A 274 -19.08 -1.10 32.01
CA GLU A 274 -17.64 -1.19 32.24
C GLU A 274 -17.09 -2.56 31.82
N SER A 275 -15.92 -2.61 31.19
CA SER A 275 -14.88 -3.58 31.59
C SER A 275 -13.51 -3.24 31.00
N MET A 276 -12.57 -3.09 31.91
CA MET A 276 -11.13 -3.05 31.68
C MET A 276 -10.64 -4.46 31.29
N MET A 277 -10.11 -4.64 30.09
CA MET A 277 -9.35 -5.83 29.70
C MET A 277 -8.01 -5.43 29.08
N ASP A 278 -6.94 -6.02 29.63
CA ASP A 278 -5.57 -5.96 29.17
C ASP A 278 -5.42 -6.43 27.71
N VAL A 279 -4.71 -5.66 26.89
CA VAL A 279 -4.36 -6.03 25.50
C VAL A 279 -2.85 -6.16 25.35
N ASP A 280 -2.32 -7.27 25.87
CA ASP A 280 -1.05 -7.85 25.43
C ASP A 280 -1.36 -9.06 24.53
N GLN A 281 -1.68 -8.82 23.25
CA GLN A 281 -1.54 -9.79 22.15
C GLN A 281 -2.01 -9.21 20.80
N ALA A 282 -1.15 -8.41 20.15
CA ALA A 282 -1.27 -8.14 18.72
C ALA A 282 0.14 -8.08 18.10
N GLY A 283 0.85 -9.20 18.23
CA GLY A 283 2.22 -9.34 17.76
C GLY A 283 2.56 -10.79 17.41
N SER A 284 1.67 -11.50 16.71
CA SER A 284 2.02 -12.79 16.10
C SER A 284 0.99 -13.22 15.06
N SER A 285 1.11 -12.71 13.83
CA SER A 285 0.49 -13.34 12.66
C SER A 285 1.27 -13.01 11.40
N TYR A 286 2.53 -13.46 11.36
CA TYR A 286 3.30 -13.65 10.13
C TYR A 286 4.23 -14.86 10.31
N ALA A 287 3.64 -16.04 10.45
CA ALA A 287 4.35 -17.32 10.37
C ALA A 287 3.39 -18.49 10.12
N ASN A 288 3.11 -18.80 8.85
CA ASN A 288 3.05 -20.14 8.26
C ASN A 288 2.14 -20.17 7.03
N ALA A 289 2.76 -20.04 5.86
CA ALA A 289 2.24 -20.59 4.62
C ALA A 289 3.43 -21.11 3.81
N ASN A 290 4.01 -22.23 4.28
CA ASN A 290 4.85 -23.09 3.46
C ASN A 290 4.94 -24.47 4.12
N GLY A 291 4.28 -25.47 3.53
CA GLY A 291 4.46 -26.87 3.92
C GLY A 291 3.18 -27.71 3.88
N MET A 292 2.60 -27.92 2.71
CA MET A 292 1.75 -29.09 2.47
C MET A 292 1.93 -29.51 1.00
N ILE A 293 3.00 -30.27 0.76
CA ILE A 293 3.19 -31.04 -0.48
C ILE A 293 2.68 -32.44 -0.22
N ASP A 294 1.93 -32.93 -1.20
CA ASP A 294 1.19 -34.17 -1.24
C ASP A 294 2.01 -35.43 -0.90
N ALA A 295 1.40 -36.33 -0.13
CA ALA A 295 1.78 -37.72 -0.05
C ALA A 295 0.52 -38.59 0.08
N ASN A 296 -0.10 -38.90 -1.05
CA ASN A 296 -0.99 -40.06 -1.18
C ASN A 296 -0.53 -40.86 -2.40
N GLY A 297 0.50 -41.67 -2.18
CA GLY A 297 0.88 -42.76 -3.06
C GLY A 297 -0.09 -43.92 -2.88
N LYS A 298 -0.74 -44.29 -3.97
CA LYS A 298 -1.26 -45.64 -4.19
C LYS A 298 -0.08 -46.60 -4.21
N GLU A 299 -0.12 -47.61 -3.35
CA GLU A 299 0.02 -49.04 -3.66
C GLU A 299 -0.39 -49.85 -2.42
#